data_AF-A0A1U8ANY0-F1
#
_entry.id   AF-A0A1U8ANY0-F1
#
_cell.length_a   1.000
_cell.length_b   1.000
_cell.length_c   1.000
_cell.angle_alpha   90.00
_cell.angle_beta   90.00
_cell.angle_gamma   90.00
#
_symmetry.space_group_name_H-M   'P 1'
#
loop_
_entity.id
_entity.type
_entity.pdbx_description
1 polymer ?
#
loop_
_entity_poly.entity_id
_entity_poly.type
_entity_poly.pdbx_seq_one_letter_code
_entity_poly.pdbx_strand_id
1 'polypeptide(L)'
;MHSFTLPLKPGRIEAMHTRELLFFLSFMHATFGFISAQTLVHRCDGGNYTANSTYEPNLQTVLSSLSSNSTRENGFYNGTAGQGPDKVYGLFLCRGDIVAQDCQNCINNAGEEIIKRCPKKKEAIFWVDEFQHGQKVQDLLYSLVSQAAFRSSTAMFATGETSFQSFGKIYGLVQCTPDISQDDCNRCLTGAVGSLTDCCNNRIGARILKPSCSIRHESYRFYDSKASTPPPSTLLLEQQFFLSYTSSAYGVGSPKNTWT
;
A
#
# COMPACT_ATOMS: atom_id res chain seq x y z
N MET A 1 -14.23 -34.10 47.83
CA MET A 1 -13.25 -33.05 47.49
C MET A 1 -11.89 -33.72 47.36
N HIS A 2 -11.51 -34.11 46.14
CA HIS A 2 -10.26 -34.81 45.87
C HIS A 2 -9.23 -33.82 45.34
N SER A 3 -8.25 -33.47 46.16
CA SER A 3 -7.07 -32.70 45.76
C SER A 3 -5.98 -33.68 45.31
N PHE A 4 -5.67 -33.66 44.02
CA PHE A 4 -4.49 -34.33 43.46
C PHE A 4 -3.24 -33.48 43.72
N THR A 5 -2.24 -34.06 44.37
CA THR A 5 -0.87 -33.54 44.44
C THR A 5 -0.01 -34.39 43.51
N LEU A 6 0.67 -33.76 42.54
CA LEU A 6 1.70 -34.39 41.70
C LEU A 6 3.07 -33.80 42.07
N PRO A 7 4.13 -34.60 42.22
CA PRO A 7 5.48 -34.12 42.54
C PRO A 7 6.21 -33.67 41.26
N LEU A 8 6.82 -32.49 41.29
CA LEU A 8 7.76 -32.02 40.27
C LEU A 8 9.14 -32.67 40.51
N LYS A 9 9.63 -33.47 39.56
CA LYS A 9 11.04 -33.90 39.51
C LYS A 9 11.88 -32.78 38.89
N PRO A 10 13.08 -32.48 39.43
CA PRO A 10 14.00 -31.55 38.79
C PRO A 10 14.64 -32.21 37.56
N GLY A 11 14.38 -31.66 36.38
CA GLY A 11 15.05 -32.02 35.13
C GLY A 11 16.47 -31.46 35.09
N ARG A 12 17.45 -32.34 34.85
CA ARG A 12 18.86 -32.02 34.64
C ARG A 12 19.01 -31.23 33.32
N ILE A 13 19.44 -29.97 33.39
CA ILE A 13 19.82 -29.18 32.22
C ILE A 13 21.22 -29.64 31.82
N GLU A 14 21.32 -30.47 30.77
CA GLU A 14 22.63 -30.77 30.17
C GLU A 14 23.04 -29.64 29.23
N ALA A 15 24.27 -29.16 29.40
CA ALA A 15 24.83 -28.08 28.61
C ALA A 15 24.97 -28.50 27.14
N MET A 16 24.26 -27.78 26.27
CA MET A 16 24.31 -27.96 24.82
C MET A 16 25.73 -27.66 24.31
N HIS A 17 26.40 -28.66 23.77
CA HIS A 17 27.80 -28.61 23.34
C HIS A 17 28.05 -27.56 22.24
N THR A 18 29.15 -26.82 22.34
CA THR A 18 29.54 -25.69 21.47
C THR A 18 29.65 -26.05 19.99
N ARG A 19 29.88 -27.34 19.66
CA ARG A 19 29.94 -27.84 18.27
C ARG A 19 28.56 -27.99 17.63
N GLU A 20 27.53 -28.36 18.39
CA GLU A 20 26.15 -28.41 17.90
C GLU A 20 25.63 -27.00 17.61
N LEU A 21 25.98 -26.03 18.47
CA LEU A 21 25.64 -24.61 18.27
C LEU A 21 26.17 -24.04 16.94
N LEU A 22 27.40 -24.43 16.55
CA LEU A 22 28.02 -24.00 15.29
C LEU A 22 27.36 -24.64 14.06
N PHE A 23 26.91 -25.90 14.16
CA PHE A 23 26.13 -26.55 13.10
C PHE A 23 24.76 -25.88 12.89
N PHE A 24 24.08 -25.50 13.98
CA PHE A 24 22.82 -24.73 13.89
C PHE A 24 23.04 -23.35 13.25
N LEU A 25 24.14 -22.65 13.57
CA LEU A 25 24.46 -21.35 12.98
C LEU A 25 24.81 -21.44 11.48
N SER A 26 25.49 -22.51 11.03
CA SER A 26 25.75 -22.73 9.60
C SER A 26 24.49 -23.13 8.83
N PHE A 27 23.58 -23.88 9.47
CA PHE A 27 22.29 -24.26 8.87
C PHE A 27 21.38 -23.04 8.67
N MET A 28 21.36 -22.10 9.62
CA MET A 28 20.64 -20.83 9.47
C MET A 28 21.18 -19.97 8.33
N HIS A 29 22.50 -19.90 8.11
CA HIS A 29 23.05 -19.17 6.96
C HIS A 29 22.77 -19.88 5.61
N ALA A 30 22.64 -21.20 5.61
CA ALA A 30 22.34 -21.96 4.39
C ALA A 30 20.84 -21.98 4.02
N THR A 31 19.93 -21.70 4.96
CA THR A 31 18.49 -21.52 4.69
C THR A 31 18.07 -20.07 4.54
N PHE A 32 18.91 -19.10 4.92
CA PHE A 32 18.82 -17.72 4.45
C PHE A 32 19.41 -17.58 3.04
N GLY A 33 19.04 -18.50 2.15
CA GLY A 33 18.96 -18.15 0.74
C GLY A 33 17.97 -17.00 0.67
N PHE A 34 18.42 -15.84 0.18
CA PHE A 34 17.54 -14.73 -0.14
C PHE A 34 16.45 -15.27 -1.08
N ILE A 35 15.31 -15.65 -0.51
CA ILE A 35 14.07 -15.57 -1.27
C ILE A 35 13.98 -14.08 -1.52
N SER A 36 14.34 -13.64 -2.73
CA SER A 36 13.83 -12.38 -3.20
C SER A 36 12.33 -12.54 -3.04
N ALA A 37 11.75 -11.83 -2.07
CA ALA A 37 10.31 -11.70 -2.00
C ALA A 37 9.97 -11.02 -3.31
N GLN A 38 9.68 -11.81 -4.34
CA GLN A 38 8.97 -11.30 -5.49
C GLN A 38 7.65 -10.84 -4.91
N THR A 39 7.52 -9.54 -4.72
CA THR A 39 6.27 -8.91 -4.37
C THR A 39 5.32 -9.22 -5.51
N LEU A 40 4.58 -10.32 -5.37
CA LEU A 40 3.68 -10.83 -6.37
C LEU A 40 2.47 -9.91 -6.35
N VAL A 41 2.52 -8.83 -7.13
CA VAL A 41 1.44 -7.84 -7.27
C VAL A 41 0.13 -8.52 -7.71
N HIS A 42 0.22 -9.64 -8.44
CA HIS A 42 -0.93 -10.39 -8.89
C HIS A 42 -0.58 -11.86 -9.14
N ARG A 43 -1.51 -12.78 -8.83
CA ARG A 43 -1.41 -14.21 -9.14
C ARG A 43 -2.60 -14.60 -10.00
N CYS A 44 -2.34 -15.19 -11.16
CA CYS A 44 -3.38 -15.72 -12.04
C CYS A 44 -3.31 -17.25 -12.03
N ASP A 45 -4.38 -17.90 -11.58
CA ASP A 45 -4.45 -19.36 -11.46
C ASP A 45 -5.80 -19.87 -11.97
N GLY A 46 -6.04 -21.16 -11.77
CA GLY A 46 -7.22 -21.84 -12.26
C GLY A 46 -7.19 -22.01 -13.78
N GLY A 47 -8.10 -22.85 -14.25
CA GLY A 47 -8.35 -23.00 -15.69
C GLY A 47 -8.85 -21.69 -16.31
N ASN A 48 -8.89 -21.63 -17.64
CA ASN A 48 -9.51 -20.50 -18.32
C ASN A 48 -11.03 -20.73 -18.41
N TYR A 49 -11.83 -19.66 -18.31
CA TYR A 49 -13.24 -19.73 -18.67
C TYR A 49 -13.43 -19.59 -20.18
N THR A 50 -14.51 -20.18 -20.70
CA THR A 50 -14.83 -20.14 -22.12
C THR A 50 -15.28 -18.73 -22.52
N ALA A 51 -14.81 -18.23 -23.65
CA ALA A 51 -15.29 -16.97 -24.19
C ALA A 51 -16.82 -17.01 -24.38
N ASN A 52 -17.51 -15.92 -24.05
CA ASN A 52 -18.98 -15.81 -24.08
C ASN A 52 -19.75 -16.77 -23.15
N SER A 53 -19.07 -17.43 -22.21
CA SER A 53 -19.78 -18.13 -21.12
C SER A 53 -20.49 -17.16 -20.18
N THR A 54 -21.43 -17.67 -19.40
CA THR A 54 -22.11 -16.89 -18.36
C THR A 54 -21.16 -16.52 -17.20
N TYR A 55 -19.96 -17.11 -17.15
CA TYR A 55 -18.92 -16.76 -16.19
C TYR A 55 -18.51 -15.28 -16.23
N GLU A 56 -18.28 -14.72 -17.42
CA GLU A 56 -17.82 -13.32 -17.58
C GLU A 56 -18.81 -12.29 -16.99
N PRO A 57 -20.12 -12.30 -17.32
CA PRO A 57 -21.06 -11.37 -16.69
C PRO A 57 -21.23 -11.61 -15.18
N ASN A 58 -21.12 -12.87 -14.72
CA ASN A 58 -21.14 -13.17 -13.28
C ASN A 58 -19.89 -12.61 -12.57
N LEU A 59 -18.72 -12.68 -13.22
CA LEU A 59 -17.49 -12.08 -12.75
C LEU A 59 -17.66 -10.57 -12.58
N GLN A 60 -18.11 -9.86 -13.63
CA GLN A 60 -18.36 -8.42 -13.57
C GLN A 60 -19.37 -8.04 -12.46
N THR A 61 -20.40 -8.87 -12.26
CA THR A 61 -21.37 -8.68 -11.16
C THR A 61 -20.71 -8.77 -9.79
N VAL A 62 -19.82 -9.76 -9.58
CA VAL A 62 -19.04 -9.88 -8.35
C VAL A 62 -18.10 -8.67 -8.18
N LEU A 63 -17.35 -8.26 -9.20
CA LEU A 63 -16.44 -7.10 -9.10
C LEU A 63 -17.20 -5.83 -8.67
N SER A 64 -18.36 -5.57 -9.27
CA SER A 64 -19.23 -4.43 -8.94
C SER A 64 -19.79 -4.51 -7.51
N SER A 65 -20.22 -5.71 -7.08
CA SER A 65 -20.71 -5.93 -5.72
C SER A 65 -19.62 -5.68 -4.67
N LEU A 66 -18.40 -6.15 -4.93
CA LEU A 66 -17.25 -5.93 -4.04
C LEU A 66 -16.93 -4.44 -3.91
N SER A 67 -16.84 -3.71 -5.01
CA SER A 67 -16.62 -2.27 -4.99
C SER A 67 -17.72 -1.49 -4.24
N SER A 68 -19.00 -1.76 -4.52
CA SER A 68 -20.10 -1.05 -3.88
C SER A 68 -20.19 -1.30 -2.36
N ASN A 69 -19.65 -2.42 -1.88
CA ASN A 69 -19.63 -2.80 -0.47
C ASN A 69 -18.30 -2.51 0.23
N SER A 70 -17.37 -1.81 -0.43
CA SER A 70 -16.04 -1.48 0.12
C SER A 70 -16.03 -0.38 1.18
N THR A 71 -17.13 0.37 1.32
CA THR A 71 -17.26 1.41 2.35
C THR A 71 -17.69 0.88 3.72
N ARG A 72 -17.79 -0.45 3.88
CA ARG A 72 -18.14 -1.10 5.15
C ARG A 72 -17.05 -0.89 6.20
N GLU A 73 -17.48 -0.64 7.43
CA GLU A 73 -16.59 -0.32 8.56
C GLU A 73 -15.55 -1.40 8.86
N ASN A 74 -15.86 -2.67 8.60
CA ASN A 74 -14.97 -3.79 8.88
C ASN A 74 -13.86 -4.00 7.83
N GLY A 75 -13.83 -3.20 6.76
CA GLY A 75 -12.85 -3.30 5.69
C GLY A 75 -12.87 -4.65 4.95
N PHE A 76 -13.94 -5.44 5.06
CA PHE A 76 -14.02 -6.77 4.46
C PHE A 76 -15.43 -7.07 3.93
N TYR A 77 -15.48 -7.67 2.75
CA TYR A 77 -16.72 -8.19 2.19
C TYR A 77 -16.43 -9.33 1.21
N ASN A 78 -17.38 -10.26 1.13
CA ASN A 78 -17.40 -11.31 0.12
C ASN A 78 -18.70 -11.26 -0.66
N GLY A 79 -18.65 -11.70 -1.91
CA GLY A 79 -19.75 -11.70 -2.84
C GLY A 79 -19.74 -12.96 -3.70
N THR A 80 -20.90 -13.29 -4.25
CA THR A 80 -21.06 -14.44 -5.13
C THR A 80 -22.12 -14.14 -6.18
N ALA A 81 -21.90 -14.57 -7.42
CA ALA A 81 -22.88 -14.48 -8.48
C ALA A 81 -22.85 -15.75 -9.35
N GLY A 82 -23.96 -16.04 -10.04
CA GLY A 82 -24.06 -17.19 -10.92
C GLY A 82 -24.39 -18.51 -10.23
N GLN A 83 -24.45 -19.58 -11.03
CA GLN A 83 -24.78 -20.93 -10.60
C GLN A 83 -23.94 -21.96 -11.38
N GLY A 84 -23.78 -23.16 -10.82
CA GLY A 84 -23.10 -24.27 -11.48
C GLY A 84 -21.66 -23.94 -11.93
N PRO A 85 -21.25 -24.28 -13.17
CA PRO A 85 -19.89 -24.08 -13.67
C PRO A 85 -19.51 -22.60 -13.90
N ASP A 86 -20.52 -21.71 -13.90
CA ASP A 86 -20.39 -20.27 -14.11
C ASP A 86 -20.50 -19.46 -12.81
N LYS A 87 -20.54 -20.14 -11.65
CA LYS A 87 -20.59 -19.49 -10.34
C LYS A 87 -19.23 -18.87 -9.99
N VAL A 88 -19.24 -17.59 -9.62
CA VAL A 88 -18.06 -16.81 -9.26
C VAL A 88 -18.15 -16.41 -7.79
N TYR A 89 -17.05 -16.60 -7.05
CA TYR A 89 -16.86 -16.10 -5.70
C TYR A 89 -15.82 -14.98 -5.72
N GLY A 90 -15.98 -13.97 -4.89
CA GLY A 90 -14.95 -12.95 -4.70
C GLY A 90 -14.99 -12.36 -3.31
N LEU A 91 -13.86 -11.81 -2.89
CA LEU A 91 -13.71 -11.09 -1.64
C LEU A 91 -12.71 -9.96 -1.76
N PHE A 92 -12.80 -8.99 -0.85
CA PHE A 92 -11.74 -8.04 -0.61
C PHE A 92 -11.48 -7.89 0.89
N LEU A 93 -10.25 -7.50 1.21
CA LEU A 93 -9.83 -7.02 2.52
C LEU A 93 -9.07 -5.71 2.33
N CYS A 94 -9.57 -4.64 2.94
CA CYS A 94 -8.91 -3.36 3.10
C CYS A 94 -8.20 -3.30 4.46
N ARG A 95 -7.17 -2.47 4.52
CA ARG A 95 -6.45 -2.16 5.75
C ARG A 95 -7.34 -1.35 6.71
N GLY A 96 -7.30 -1.66 8.00
CA GLY A 96 -8.19 -1.08 9.01
C GLY A 96 -7.94 0.39 9.37
N ASP A 97 -6.83 0.97 8.93
CA ASP A 97 -6.44 2.39 9.09
C ASP A 97 -6.72 3.22 7.82
N ILE A 98 -7.29 2.62 6.76
CA ILE A 98 -7.64 3.31 5.52
C ILE A 98 -9.08 3.85 5.60
N VAL A 99 -9.28 5.07 5.12
CA VAL A 99 -10.61 5.70 5.04
C VAL A 99 -11.47 4.97 4.02
N ALA A 100 -12.77 4.81 4.30
CA ALA A 100 -13.72 4.07 3.47
C ALA A 100 -13.69 4.43 1.97
N GLN A 101 -13.54 5.73 1.65
CA GLN A 101 -13.46 6.19 0.27
C GLN A 101 -12.20 5.71 -0.46
N ASP A 102 -11.06 5.68 0.23
CA ASP A 102 -9.79 5.22 -0.32
C ASP A 102 -9.81 3.69 -0.52
N CYS A 103 -10.43 2.96 0.42
CA CYS A 103 -10.72 1.54 0.26
C CYS A 103 -11.57 1.30 -0.99
N GLN A 104 -12.64 2.08 -1.18
CA GLN A 104 -13.50 1.95 -2.37
C GLN A 104 -12.78 2.19 -3.68
N ASN A 105 -11.95 3.22 -3.74
CA ASN A 105 -11.14 3.50 -4.92
C ASN A 105 -10.16 2.34 -5.18
N CYS A 106 -9.55 1.80 -4.14
CA CYS A 106 -8.64 0.66 -4.22
C CYS A 106 -9.33 -0.59 -4.79
N ILE A 107 -10.50 -0.97 -4.26
CA ILE A 107 -11.23 -2.17 -4.69
C ILE A 107 -11.77 -2.03 -6.12
N ASN A 108 -12.27 -0.84 -6.49
CA ASN A 108 -12.69 -0.55 -7.86
C ASN A 108 -11.57 -0.85 -8.86
N ASN A 109 -10.40 -0.26 -8.62
CA ASN A 109 -9.31 -0.37 -9.56
C ASN A 109 -8.64 -1.75 -9.53
N ALA A 110 -8.59 -2.42 -8.38
CA ALA A 110 -8.16 -3.81 -8.30
C ALA A 110 -9.03 -4.71 -9.21
N GLY A 111 -10.34 -4.48 -9.24
CA GLY A 111 -11.27 -5.15 -10.15
C GLY A 111 -10.96 -4.89 -11.63
N GLU A 112 -10.52 -3.69 -12.01
CA GLU A 112 -10.11 -3.42 -13.40
C GLU A 112 -8.76 -4.05 -13.75
N GLU A 113 -7.78 -3.94 -12.86
CA GLU A 113 -6.42 -4.45 -13.07
C GLU A 113 -6.40 -5.97 -13.16
N ILE A 114 -7.25 -6.66 -12.39
CA ILE A 114 -7.28 -8.12 -12.42
C ILE A 114 -7.78 -8.65 -13.78
N ILE A 115 -8.72 -7.95 -14.42
CA ILE A 115 -9.21 -8.30 -15.77
C ILE A 115 -8.11 -8.08 -16.81
N LYS A 116 -7.36 -6.98 -16.70
CA LYS A 116 -6.25 -6.65 -17.61
C LYS A 116 -5.08 -7.63 -17.47
N ARG A 117 -4.72 -7.98 -16.23
CA ARG A 117 -3.52 -8.78 -15.92
C ARG A 117 -3.77 -10.28 -15.97
N CYS A 118 -4.97 -10.74 -15.62
CA CYS A 118 -5.37 -12.15 -15.65
C CYS A 118 -6.48 -12.41 -16.66
N PRO A 119 -6.25 -12.18 -17.97
CA PRO A 119 -7.30 -12.32 -18.97
C PRO A 119 -7.79 -13.78 -19.04
N LYS A 120 -9.11 -13.96 -19.03
CA LYS A 120 -9.80 -15.26 -19.13
C LYS A 120 -9.52 -16.27 -18.02
N LYS A 121 -8.92 -15.86 -16.91
CA LYS A 121 -8.58 -16.75 -15.79
C LYS A 121 -9.74 -16.93 -14.84
N LYS A 122 -9.94 -18.16 -14.34
CA LYS A 122 -10.98 -18.45 -13.36
C LYS A 122 -10.58 -18.08 -11.93
N GLU A 123 -9.30 -18.05 -11.61
CA GLU A 123 -8.81 -17.64 -10.30
C GLU A 123 -7.78 -16.55 -10.45
N ALA A 124 -7.93 -15.48 -9.67
CA ALA A 124 -6.98 -14.39 -9.67
C ALA A 124 -6.94 -13.72 -8.30
N ILE A 125 -5.74 -13.31 -7.91
CA ILE A 125 -5.50 -12.51 -6.71
C ILE A 125 -4.72 -11.27 -7.11
N PHE A 126 -5.12 -10.12 -6.60
CA PHE A 126 -4.41 -8.87 -6.75
C PHE A 126 -4.04 -8.34 -5.36
N TRP A 127 -2.74 -8.12 -5.16
CA TRP A 127 -2.18 -7.53 -3.95
C TRP A 127 -1.77 -6.11 -4.30
N VAL A 128 -2.39 -5.14 -3.63
CA VAL A 128 -2.00 -3.74 -3.83
C VAL A 128 -0.82 -3.45 -2.92
N ASP A 129 0.39 -3.58 -3.48
CA ASP A 129 1.61 -3.23 -2.76
C ASP A 129 1.75 -1.70 -2.64
N GLU A 130 2.09 -1.26 -1.43
CA GLU A 130 2.45 0.12 -1.08
C GLU A 130 3.63 0.68 -1.92
N PHE A 131 4.44 -0.18 -2.54
CA PHE A 131 5.69 0.20 -3.21
C PHE A 131 5.52 1.04 -4.48
N GLN A 132 4.50 0.76 -5.30
CA GLN A 132 4.24 1.55 -6.53
C GLN A 132 3.78 2.97 -6.21
N HIS A 133 3.19 3.16 -5.03
CA HIS A 133 2.78 4.46 -4.53
C HIS A 133 3.98 5.33 -4.15
N GLY A 134 4.90 4.81 -3.33
CA GLY A 134 6.08 5.55 -2.88
C GLY A 134 6.95 6.06 -4.03
N GLN A 135 7.25 5.22 -5.02
CA GLN A 135 8.11 5.60 -6.14
C GLN A 135 7.51 6.72 -7.00
N LYS A 136 6.22 6.61 -7.35
CA LYS A 136 5.56 7.59 -8.23
C LYS A 136 5.34 8.95 -7.55
N VAL A 137 5.17 8.96 -6.23
CA VAL A 137 5.15 10.20 -5.43
C VAL A 137 6.54 10.83 -5.37
N GLN A 138 7.60 10.04 -5.20
CA GLN A 138 8.97 10.55 -5.26
C GLN A 138 9.28 11.18 -6.62
N ASP A 139 8.92 10.52 -7.72
CA ASP A 139 9.12 11.03 -9.08
C ASP A 139 8.39 12.37 -9.29
N LEU A 140 7.13 12.48 -8.82
CA LEU A 140 6.38 13.72 -8.83
C LEU A 140 7.12 14.82 -8.05
N LEU A 141 7.51 14.54 -6.81
CA LEU A 141 8.13 15.54 -5.95
C LEU A 141 9.50 16.00 -6.48
N TYR A 142 10.35 15.09 -6.97
CA TYR A 142 11.63 15.47 -7.59
C TYR A 142 11.44 16.34 -8.84
N SER A 143 10.44 16.05 -9.67
CA SER A 143 10.08 16.92 -10.79
C SER A 143 9.68 18.32 -10.32
N LEU A 144 8.87 18.42 -9.26
CA LEU A 144 8.48 19.69 -8.67
C LEU A 144 9.67 20.44 -8.05
N VAL A 145 10.63 19.72 -7.43
CA VAL A 145 11.87 20.33 -6.92
C VAL A 145 12.61 21.06 -8.03
N SER A 146 12.84 20.42 -9.17
CA SER A 146 13.53 21.05 -10.29
C SER A 146 12.77 22.25 -10.84
N GLN A 147 11.44 22.20 -10.84
CA GLN A 147 10.60 23.33 -11.27
C GLN A 147 10.69 24.52 -10.31
N ALA A 148 10.56 24.26 -9.00
CA ALA A 148 10.61 25.29 -7.97
C ALA A 148 11.99 25.97 -7.88
N ALA A 149 13.07 25.18 -7.98
CA ALA A 149 14.44 25.69 -7.86
C ALA A 149 14.93 26.42 -9.11
N PHE A 150 14.68 25.88 -10.32
CA PHE A 150 15.36 26.35 -11.54
C PHE A 150 14.43 27.00 -12.58
N ARG A 151 13.12 26.72 -12.55
CA ARG A 151 12.16 27.25 -13.54
C ARG A 151 11.24 28.34 -13.00
N SER A 152 11.20 28.54 -11.68
CA SER A 152 10.39 29.59 -11.04
C SER A 152 11.19 30.89 -10.99
N SER A 153 10.79 31.90 -11.78
CA SER A 153 11.54 33.17 -11.86
C SER A 153 11.29 34.13 -10.69
N THR A 154 10.49 33.77 -9.68
CA THR A 154 10.38 34.57 -8.42
C THR A 154 9.67 33.84 -7.28
N ALA A 155 8.86 32.81 -7.55
CA ALA A 155 7.96 32.28 -6.54
C ALA A 155 8.54 31.13 -5.70
N MET A 156 9.62 30.48 -6.20
CA MET A 156 10.32 29.38 -5.54
C MET A 156 9.40 28.26 -5.01
N PHE A 157 8.28 28.04 -5.70
CA PHE A 157 7.33 26.97 -5.43
C PHE A 157 6.90 26.29 -6.73
N ALA A 158 6.44 25.05 -6.61
CA ALA A 158 5.81 24.31 -7.69
C ALA A 158 4.71 23.40 -7.14
N THR A 159 3.70 23.18 -7.97
CA THR A 159 2.58 22.26 -7.69
C THR A 159 2.38 21.32 -8.86
N GLY A 160 1.94 20.10 -8.59
CA GLY A 160 1.63 19.15 -9.63
C GLY A 160 0.86 17.97 -9.10
N GLU A 161 0.52 17.06 -10.00
CA GLU A 161 -0.26 15.88 -9.68
C GLU A 161 0.26 14.68 -10.45
N THR A 162 0.11 13.50 -9.87
CA THR A 162 0.38 12.23 -10.55
C THR A 162 -0.83 11.33 -10.40
N SER A 163 -1.20 10.68 -11.50
CA SER A 163 -2.36 9.80 -11.55
C SER A 163 -1.95 8.37 -11.24
N PHE A 164 -2.57 7.75 -10.25
CA PHE A 164 -2.48 6.34 -9.98
C PHE A 164 -3.61 5.63 -10.71
N GLN A 165 -3.28 4.50 -11.32
CA GLN A 165 -4.29 3.60 -11.89
C GLN A 165 -5.20 3.04 -10.80
N SER A 166 -4.75 3.04 -9.53
CA SER A 166 -5.34 2.29 -8.43
C SER A 166 -6.12 3.08 -7.38
N PHE A 167 -6.00 4.41 -7.27
CA PHE A 167 -6.78 5.17 -6.27
C PHE A 167 -6.95 6.67 -6.56
N GLY A 168 -6.76 7.11 -7.81
CA GLY A 168 -6.98 8.50 -8.22
C GLY A 168 -5.70 9.30 -8.36
N LYS A 169 -5.67 10.55 -7.89
CA LYS A 169 -4.52 11.45 -8.03
C LYS A 169 -3.89 11.74 -6.69
N ILE A 170 -2.57 11.83 -6.67
CA ILE A 170 -1.84 12.51 -5.59
C ILE A 170 -1.46 13.89 -6.07
N TYR A 171 -1.74 14.88 -5.24
CA TYR A 171 -1.39 16.27 -5.45
C TYR A 171 -0.17 16.59 -4.61
N GLY A 172 0.81 17.27 -5.19
CA GLY A 172 2.07 17.63 -4.56
C GLY A 172 2.33 19.13 -4.64
N LEU A 173 2.92 19.67 -3.58
CA LEU A 173 3.43 21.04 -3.51
C LEU A 173 4.82 21.01 -2.88
N VAL A 174 5.74 21.76 -3.47
CA VAL A 174 7.06 22.03 -2.90
C VAL A 174 7.29 23.54 -2.90
N GLN A 175 7.95 24.04 -1.87
CA GLN A 175 8.21 25.47 -1.73
C GLN A 175 9.51 25.72 -0.96
N CYS A 176 10.30 26.68 -1.42
CA CYS A 176 11.42 27.27 -0.71
C CYS A 176 11.07 28.68 -0.21
N THR A 177 11.84 29.18 0.74
CA THR A 177 11.82 30.59 1.09
C THR A 177 12.58 31.41 0.03
N PRO A 178 12.16 32.66 -0.26
CA PRO A 178 12.72 33.44 -1.37
C PRO A 178 14.14 34.00 -1.11
N ASP A 179 14.67 33.82 0.10
CA ASP A 179 15.95 34.34 0.56
C ASP A 179 17.17 33.45 0.24
N ILE A 180 16.96 32.30 -0.39
CA ILE A 180 18.03 31.33 -0.69
C ILE A 180 18.32 31.23 -2.19
N SER A 181 19.52 30.70 -2.52
CA SER A 181 19.89 30.45 -3.91
C SER A 181 19.10 29.29 -4.54
N GLN A 182 19.09 29.21 -5.87
CA GLN A 182 18.45 28.10 -6.59
C GLN A 182 19.03 26.74 -6.17
N ASP A 183 20.36 26.67 -6.01
CA ASP A 183 21.07 25.46 -5.60
C ASP A 183 20.73 25.06 -4.16
N ASP A 184 20.63 26.03 -3.25
CA ASP A 184 20.23 25.77 -1.87
C ASP A 184 18.77 25.37 -1.76
N CYS A 185 17.89 25.93 -2.60
CA CYS A 185 16.51 25.50 -2.71
C CYS A 185 16.42 24.04 -3.19
N ASN A 186 17.13 23.69 -4.26
CA ASN A 186 17.20 22.32 -4.75
C ASN A 186 17.68 21.39 -3.63
N ARG A 187 18.82 21.70 -3.00
CA ARG A 187 19.40 20.90 -1.90
C ARG A 187 18.43 20.70 -0.74
N CYS A 188 17.76 21.76 -0.30
CA CYS A 188 16.79 21.69 0.79
C CYS A 188 15.63 20.75 0.44
N LEU A 189 15.03 20.94 -0.75
CA LEU A 189 13.88 20.18 -1.20
C LEU A 189 14.23 18.72 -1.51
N THR A 190 15.35 18.43 -2.19
CA THR A 190 15.82 17.05 -2.42
C THR A 190 16.01 16.34 -1.08
N GLY A 191 16.61 17.01 -0.10
CA GLY A 191 16.77 16.48 1.24
C GLY A 191 15.45 16.33 2.00
N ALA A 192 14.42 17.11 1.71
CA ALA A 192 13.09 16.95 2.27
C ALA A 192 12.35 15.75 1.66
N VAL A 193 12.47 15.55 0.34
CA VAL A 193 11.95 14.34 -0.34
C VAL A 193 12.62 13.08 0.19
N GLY A 194 13.94 13.10 0.40
CA GLY A 194 14.66 11.97 0.99
C GLY A 194 14.26 11.64 2.43
N SER A 195 13.66 12.57 3.18
CA SER A 195 13.15 12.29 4.53
C SER A 195 11.81 11.54 4.51
N LEU A 196 11.12 11.45 3.36
CA LEU A 196 9.87 10.71 3.25
C LEU A 196 10.08 9.21 3.46
N THR A 197 11.22 8.66 3.03
CA THR A 197 11.57 7.26 3.28
C THR A 197 11.73 6.95 4.77
N ASP A 198 12.15 7.92 5.57
CA ASP A 198 12.41 7.72 7.00
C ASP A 198 11.15 7.84 7.86
N CYS A 199 10.24 8.78 7.53
CA CYS A 199 9.06 9.06 8.37
C CYS A 199 7.73 8.56 7.81
N CYS A 200 7.63 8.48 6.49
CA CYS A 200 6.35 8.64 5.80
C CYS A 200 6.26 7.73 4.57
N ASN A 201 6.99 6.61 4.60
CA ASN A 201 7.07 5.68 3.49
C ASN A 201 5.66 5.19 3.12
N ASN A 202 5.32 5.30 1.84
CA ASN A 202 4.05 4.87 1.24
C ASN A 202 2.77 5.52 1.81
N ARG A 203 2.87 6.60 2.58
CA ARG A 203 1.71 7.33 3.11
C ARG A 203 1.02 8.11 2.00
N ILE A 204 -0.32 8.08 2.00
CA ILE A 204 -1.20 8.83 1.07
C ILE A 204 -0.99 10.34 1.16
N GLY A 205 -0.70 10.83 2.36
CA GLY A 205 -0.30 12.20 2.58
C GLY A 205 0.88 12.30 3.53
N ALA A 206 1.76 13.27 3.28
CA ALA A 206 2.83 13.64 4.19
C ALA A 206 3.21 15.11 4.04
N ARG A 207 3.83 15.65 5.08
CA ARG A 207 4.41 16.99 5.08
C ARG A 207 5.76 16.97 5.76
N ILE A 208 6.77 17.48 5.07
CA ILE A 208 8.10 17.74 5.67
C ILE A 208 8.31 19.24 5.70
N LEU A 209 8.66 19.75 6.89
CA LEU A 209 8.96 21.14 7.13
C LEU A 209 10.45 21.25 7.49
N LYS A 210 11.18 22.07 6.74
CA LYS A 210 12.57 22.47 7.03
C LYS A 210 12.62 24.00 7.15
N PRO A 211 13.66 24.58 7.76
CA PRO A 211 13.75 26.03 7.95
C PRO A 211 13.56 26.85 6.67
N SER A 212 14.10 26.39 5.54
CA SER A 212 14.07 27.14 4.26
C SER A 212 13.25 26.47 3.16
N CYS A 213 12.57 25.35 3.45
CA CYS A 213 11.72 24.69 2.46
C CYS A 213 10.68 23.75 3.09
N SER A 214 9.64 23.44 2.33
CA SER A 214 8.64 22.45 2.71
C SER A 214 8.15 21.64 1.52
N ILE A 215 7.73 20.41 1.79
CA ILE A 215 7.01 19.56 0.84
C ILE A 215 5.72 19.09 1.46
N ARG A 216 4.68 18.95 0.63
CA ARG A 216 3.40 18.34 1.02
C ARG A 216 2.85 17.54 -0.14
N HIS A 217 2.35 16.33 0.13
CA HIS A 217 1.51 15.60 -0.80
C HIS A 217 0.26 15.07 -0.09
N GLU A 218 -0.85 14.95 -0.82
CA GLU A 218 -2.15 14.48 -0.33
C GLU A 218 -2.96 13.82 -1.46
N SER A 219 -3.99 13.05 -1.11
CA SER A 219 -4.98 12.50 -2.06
C SER A 219 -6.00 13.51 -2.60
N TYR A 220 -6.03 14.73 -2.05
CA TYR A 220 -6.92 15.80 -2.49
C TYR A 220 -6.13 17.05 -2.87
N ARG A 221 -6.67 17.87 -3.77
CA ARG A 221 -6.04 19.13 -4.14
C ARG A 221 -6.17 20.13 -2.98
N PHE A 222 -5.04 20.58 -2.45
CA PHE A 222 -4.97 21.50 -1.30
C PHE A 222 -4.39 22.88 -1.63
N TYR A 223 -4.18 23.15 -2.90
CA TYR A 223 -3.74 24.44 -3.42
C TYR A 223 -4.73 24.92 -4.49
N ASP A 224 -5.05 26.21 -4.47
CA ASP A 224 -5.88 26.82 -5.50
C ASP A 224 -5.08 27.03 -6.79
N SER A 225 -5.77 26.99 -7.93
CA SER A 225 -5.25 27.50 -9.21
C SER A 225 -5.07 29.03 -9.22
N LYS A 226 -5.51 29.73 -8.17
CA LYS A 226 -5.21 31.13 -7.84
C LYS A 226 -4.95 31.25 -6.34
N ALA A 227 -3.71 31.56 -5.95
CA ALA A 227 -3.29 31.66 -4.56
C ALA A 227 -4.21 32.55 -3.70
N SER A 228 -4.73 32.02 -2.58
CA SER A 228 -5.03 32.83 -1.39
C SER A 228 -5.10 32.01 -0.09
N THR A 229 -4.19 32.36 0.82
CA THR A 229 -4.23 32.29 2.30
C THR A 229 -4.23 30.94 3.04
N PRO A 230 -3.34 30.76 4.05
CA PRO A 230 -3.23 29.54 4.83
C PRO A 230 -4.34 29.42 5.90
N PRO A 231 -4.94 28.22 6.08
CA PRO A 231 -5.87 27.97 7.18
C PRO A 231 -5.13 27.84 8.53
N PRO A 232 -5.81 28.14 9.67
CA PRO A 232 -5.21 28.11 11.00
C PRO A 232 -4.77 26.70 11.39
N SER A 233 -3.55 26.59 11.94
CA SER A 233 -2.97 25.34 12.41
C SER A 233 -3.59 24.92 13.74
N THR A 234 -4.25 23.76 13.77
CA THR A 234 -4.60 23.05 15.01
C THR A 234 -3.73 21.80 15.11
N LEU A 235 -2.84 21.81 16.10
CA LEU A 235 -1.99 20.68 16.47
C LEU A 235 -2.82 19.68 17.27
N LEU A 236 -2.84 18.41 16.84
CA LEU A 236 -3.04 17.30 17.75
C LEU A 236 -1.97 16.23 17.48
N LEU A 237 -1.19 16.01 18.53
CA LEU A 237 -0.29 14.88 18.73
C LEU A 237 -1.14 13.60 18.82
N GLU A 238 -0.69 12.51 18.21
CA GLU A 238 -0.45 11.25 18.94
C GLU A 238 0.50 10.35 18.13
N GLN A 239 1.49 9.83 18.85
CA GLN A 239 2.39 8.78 18.40
C GLN A 239 1.67 7.44 18.48
N GLN A 240 1.81 6.56 17.48
CA GLN A 240 2.16 5.18 17.79
C GLN A 240 2.84 4.45 16.61
N PHE A 241 4.00 3.88 16.92
CA PHE A 241 4.65 2.84 16.13
C PHE A 241 3.75 1.61 16.04
N PHE A 242 3.54 1.07 14.84
CA PHE A 242 3.20 -0.34 14.66
C PHE A 242 3.95 -0.92 13.47
N LEU A 243 4.68 -2.01 13.72
CA LEU A 243 5.08 -2.95 12.70
C LEU A 243 3.81 -3.63 12.19
N SER A 244 3.40 -3.36 10.96
CA SER A 244 2.29 -4.08 10.34
C SER A 244 2.68 -4.52 8.94
N TYR A 245 2.64 -5.83 8.72
CA TYR A 245 2.45 -6.40 7.39
C TYR A 245 1.11 -5.87 6.86
N THR A 246 1.15 -5.02 5.84
CA THR A 246 -0.04 -4.36 5.31
C THR A 246 -0.23 -4.69 3.84
N SER A 247 -1.08 -5.65 3.54
CA SER A 247 -1.56 -5.86 2.17
C SER A 247 -3.08 -5.92 2.15
N SER A 248 -3.68 -5.03 1.37
CA SER A 248 -5.08 -5.20 0.95
C SER A 248 -5.11 -6.35 -0.05
N ALA A 249 -5.92 -7.36 0.23
CA ALA A 249 -6.02 -8.57 -0.57
C ALA A 249 -7.34 -8.57 -1.34
N TYR A 250 -7.25 -8.71 -2.66
CA TYR A 250 -8.41 -8.86 -3.53
C TYR A 250 -8.34 -10.21 -4.22
N GLY A 251 -9.39 -11.03 -4.11
CA GLY A 251 -9.39 -12.39 -4.66
C GLY A 251 -10.71 -12.74 -5.33
N VAL A 252 -10.64 -13.37 -6.50
CA VAL A 252 -11.81 -13.88 -7.23
C VAL A 252 -11.51 -15.30 -7.71
N GLY A 253 -12.46 -16.23 -7.58
CA GLY A 253 -12.24 -17.65 -7.89
C GLY A 253 -13.49 -18.51 -7.96
N SER A 254 -13.31 -19.73 -8.49
CA SER A 254 -14.26 -20.86 -8.38
C SER A 254 -14.05 -21.60 -7.04
N PRO A 255 -14.98 -22.45 -6.56
CA PRO A 255 -14.84 -23.03 -5.23
C PRO A 255 -13.80 -24.16 -5.25
N LYS A 256 -12.65 -23.94 -4.60
CA LYS A 256 -11.88 -24.97 -3.91
C LYS A 256 -11.42 -24.41 -2.56
N ASN A 257 -11.47 -25.26 -1.55
CA ASN A 257 -11.44 -24.96 -0.11
C ASN A 257 -10.09 -24.41 0.42
N THR A 258 -9.42 -23.49 -0.27
CA THR A 258 -8.07 -23.04 0.08
C THR A 258 -7.88 -21.55 -0.25
N TRP A 259 -8.58 -20.69 0.49
CA TRP A 259 -8.13 -19.32 0.73
C TRP A 259 -7.52 -19.29 2.14
N THR A 260 -6.40 -19.99 2.31
CA THR A 260 -5.58 -20.02 3.54
C THR A 260 -4.20 -19.49 3.22
#